data_AF-A0A430RJD4-F1
#
_entry.id   AF-A0A430RJD4-F1
#
_cell.length_a   1.000
_cell.length_b   1.000
_cell.length_c   1.000
_cell.angle_alpha   90.00
_cell.angle_beta   90.00
_cell.angle_gamma   90.00
#
_symmetry.space_group_name_H-M   'P 1'
#
loop_
_entity.id
_entity.type
_entity.pdbx_description
1 polymer ?
#
loop_
_entity_poly.entity_id
_entity_poly.type
_entity_poly.pdbx_seq_one_letter_code
_entity_poly.pdbx_strand_id
1 'polypeptide(L)'
;MEIVHALNLGARFLLELCALAALGYWGLRTGQNGLTKALLGLGAPLLAAVVWGTFVAPKASVSLPGALRLGLELLVFAAAAAALLAVGKPALAWAFATVVVINRILMFLWKQ
;
A
#
# COMPACT_ATOMS: atom_id res chain seq x y z
N MET A 1 -11.96 12.46 -20.63
CA MET A 1 -11.80 11.14 -19.97
C MET A 1 -10.34 10.91 -19.60
N GLU A 2 -9.38 11.11 -20.51
CA GLU A 2 -7.93 10.91 -20.27
C GLU A 2 -7.39 11.54 -18.97
N ILE A 3 -7.75 12.79 -18.66
CA ILE A 3 -7.27 13.48 -17.45
C ILE A 3 -7.74 12.75 -16.19
N VAL A 4 -8.99 12.27 -16.15
CA VAL A 4 -9.55 11.59 -14.98
C VAL A 4 -8.86 10.24 -14.77
N HIS A 5 -8.52 9.53 -15.85
CA HIS A 5 -7.76 8.30 -15.79
C HIS A 5 -6.34 8.54 -15.24
N ALA A 6 -5.66 9.57 -15.73
CA ALA A 6 -4.34 9.96 -15.24
C ALA A 6 -4.38 10.34 -13.75
N LEU A 7 -5.41 11.05 -13.30
CA LEU A 7 -5.60 11.38 -11.89
C LEU A 7 -5.82 10.13 -11.02
N ASN A 8 -6.59 9.15 -11.50
CA ASN A 8 -6.80 7.90 -10.75
C ASN A 8 -5.51 7.08 -10.64
N LEU A 9 -4.70 7.04 -11.69
CA LEU A 9 -3.35 6.44 -11.66
C LEU A 9 -2.39 7.22 -10.75
N GLY A 10 -2.48 8.56 -10.73
CA GLY A 10 -1.71 9.38 -9.79
C GLY A 10 -2.11 9.12 -8.34
N ALA A 11 -3.41 9.04 -8.05
CA ALA A 11 -3.93 8.68 -6.74
C ALA A 11 -3.48 7.27 -6.32
N ARG A 12 -3.47 6.33 -7.27
CA ARG A 12 -2.99 4.98 -7.08
C ARG A 12 -1.53 4.94 -6.62
N PHE A 13 -0.68 5.70 -7.29
CA PHE A 13 0.73 5.83 -6.93
C PHE A 13 0.91 6.50 -5.56
N LEU A 14 0.12 7.54 -5.27
CA LEU A 14 0.16 8.19 -3.96
C LEU A 14 -0.24 7.23 -2.83
N LEU A 15 -1.25 6.40 -3.05
CA LEU A 15 -1.66 5.36 -2.10
C LEU A 15 -0.53 4.34 -1.82
N GLU A 16 0.23 3.96 -2.84
CA GLU A 16 1.41 3.11 -2.69
C GLU A 16 2.46 3.76 -1.79
N LEU A 17 2.79 5.04 -2.03
CA LEU A 17 3.70 5.79 -1.18
C LEU A 17 3.19 5.94 0.26
N CYS A 18 1.90 6.21 0.43
CA CYS A 18 1.26 6.27 1.75
C CYS A 18 1.33 4.91 2.47
N ALA A 19 1.17 3.80 1.75
CA ALA A 19 1.29 2.47 2.32
C ALA A 19 2.69 2.20 2.87
N LEU A 20 3.73 2.53 2.09
CA LEU A 20 5.13 2.42 2.52
C LEU A 20 5.41 3.32 3.73
N ALA A 21 4.95 4.58 3.70
CA ALA A 21 5.11 5.50 4.81
C ALA A 21 4.40 5.01 6.09
N ALA A 22 3.20 4.45 5.97
CA ALA A 22 2.44 3.89 7.09
C ALA A 22 3.18 2.70 7.73
N LEU A 23 3.67 1.77 6.92
CA LEU A 23 4.45 0.62 7.39
C LEU A 23 5.76 1.04 8.06
N GLY A 24 6.48 1.99 7.47
CA GLY A 24 7.71 2.52 8.06
C GLY A 24 7.46 3.25 9.38
N TYR A 25 6.43 4.09 9.43
CA TYR A 25 6.03 4.79 10.64
C TYR A 25 5.64 3.82 11.76
N TRP A 26 4.87 2.79 11.43
CA TRP A 26 4.53 1.72 12.37
C TRP A 26 5.77 1.00 12.90
N GLY A 27 6.70 0.63 12.03
CA GLY A 27 7.93 -0.05 12.45
C GLY A 27 8.79 0.79 13.38
N LEU A 28 8.93 2.09 13.12
CA LEU A 28 9.65 3.03 13.98
C LEU A 28 8.97 3.25 15.35
N ARG A 29 7.64 3.20 15.40
CA ARG A 29 6.87 3.37 16.63
C ARG A 29 6.78 2.10 17.48
N THR A 30 6.83 0.92 16.86
CA THR A 30 6.61 -0.37 17.53
C THR A 30 7.89 -0.97 18.11
N GLY A 31 9.06 -0.68 17.52
CA GLY A 31 10.34 -1.20 18.02
C GLY A 31 10.63 -0.74 19.45
N GLN A 32 11.05 -1.66 20.32
CA GLN A 32 11.39 -1.35 21.72
C GLN A 32 12.76 -0.68 21.85
N ASN A 33 13.74 -1.12 21.06
CA ASN A 33 15.12 -0.63 21.06
C ASN A 33 15.48 0.00 19.70
N GLY A 34 16.51 0.85 19.65
CA GLY A 34 16.91 1.57 18.42
C GLY A 34 17.13 0.66 17.21
N LEU A 35 17.75 -0.50 17.40
CA LEU A 35 17.95 -1.50 16.34
C LEU A 35 16.61 -2.07 15.82
N THR A 36 15.71 -2.48 16.71
CA THR A 36 14.40 -3.03 16.32
C THR A 36 13.52 -2.00 15.62
N LYS A 37 13.61 -0.71 16.01
CA LYS A 37 12.92 0.39 15.33
C LYS A 37 13.43 0.56 13.91
N ALA A 38 14.75 0.55 13.72
CA ALA A 38 15.34 0.66 12.40
C ALA A 38 14.99 -0.56 11.52
N LEU A 39 15.11 -1.77 12.06
CA LEU A 39 14.78 -3.00 11.35
C LEU A 39 13.32 -3.06 10.92
N LEU A 40 12.37 -2.76 11.81
CA LEU A 40 10.95 -2.77 11.46
C LEU A 40 10.59 -1.57 10.56
N GLY A 41 11.13 -0.39 10.87
CA GLY A 41 10.84 0.85 10.16
C GLY A 41 11.37 0.90 8.73
N LEU A 42 12.45 0.18 8.42
CA LEU A 42 12.95 0.00 7.06
C LEU A 42 12.54 -1.34 6.46
N GLY A 43 12.61 -2.41 7.24
CA GLY A 43 12.34 -3.77 6.76
C GLY A 43 10.90 -3.94 6.28
N ALA A 44 9.91 -3.45 7.02
CA ALA A 44 8.50 -3.56 6.62
C ALA A 44 8.20 -2.85 5.29
N PRO A 45 8.55 -1.56 5.09
CA PRO A 45 8.32 -0.91 3.79
C PRO A 45 9.20 -1.49 2.68
N LEU A 46 10.44 -1.91 2.95
CA LEU A 46 11.28 -2.56 1.93
C LEU A 46 10.68 -3.88 1.46
N LEU A 47 10.21 -4.73 2.38
CA LEU A 47 9.53 -5.97 2.03
C LEU A 47 8.27 -5.71 1.22
N ALA A 48 7.45 -4.73 1.61
CA ALA A 48 6.27 -4.34 0.85
C ALA A 48 6.64 -3.84 -0.56
N ALA A 49 7.68 -3.01 -0.70
CA ALA A 49 8.15 -2.52 -1.98
C ALA A 49 8.68 -3.64 -2.89
N VAL A 50 9.40 -4.62 -2.34
CA VAL A 50 9.87 -5.79 -3.09
C VAL A 50 8.69 -6.63 -3.54
N VAL A 51 7.77 -7.00 -2.64
CA VAL A 51 6.56 -7.77 -3.00
C VAL A 51 5.76 -7.05 -4.08
N TRP A 52 5.60 -5.74 -3.94
CA TRP A 52 4.88 -4.94 -4.93
C TRP A 52 5.59 -4.92 -6.28
N GLY A 53 6.89 -4.63 -6.30
CA GLY A 53 7.72 -4.62 -7.51
C GLY A 53 7.78 -5.97 -8.22
N THR A 54 7.81 -7.07 -7.48
CA THR A 54 7.93 -8.42 -8.03
C THR A 54 6.60 -8.94 -8.60
N PHE A 55 5.46 -8.63 -7.96
CA PHE A 55 4.18 -9.30 -8.24
C PHE A 55 3.04 -8.36 -8.66
N VAL A 56 3.06 -7.10 -8.23
CA VAL A 56 1.93 -6.17 -8.39
C VAL A 56 2.22 -5.09 -9.43
N ALA A 57 3.48 -4.68 -9.62
CA ALA A 57 3.84 -3.61 -10.54
C ALA A 57 3.42 -3.91 -12.00
N PRO A 58 3.16 -2.88 -12.83
CA PRO A 58 2.86 -3.08 -14.27
C PRO A 58 3.98 -3.83 -15.02
N LYS A 59 5.23 -3.65 -14.57
CA LYS A 59 6.42 -4.37 -15.06
C LYS A 59 6.89 -5.43 -14.05
N ALA A 60 5.94 -6.07 -13.35
CA ALA A 60 6.24 -7.12 -12.39
C ALA A 60 7.13 -8.21 -13.00
N SER A 61 8.16 -8.63 -12.26
CA SER A 61 9.06 -9.71 -12.69
C SER A 61 8.34 -11.05 -12.83
N VAL A 62 7.29 -11.26 -12.02
CA VAL A 62 6.46 -12.46 -12.05
C VAL A 62 5.04 -12.07 -12.43
N SER A 63 4.56 -12.59 -13.56
CA SER A 63 3.18 -12.41 -13.99
C SER A 63 2.26 -13.29 -13.16
N LEU A 64 1.37 -12.68 -12.39
CA LEU A 64 0.33 -13.37 -11.64
C LEU A 64 -1.03 -13.23 -12.33
N PRO A 65 -1.92 -14.23 -12.21
CA PRO A 65 -3.32 -14.09 -12.55
C PRO A 65 -3.93 -12.86 -11.88
N GLY A 66 -4.81 -12.15 -12.58
CA GLY A 66 -5.37 -10.86 -12.11
C GLY A 66 -6.00 -10.92 -10.71
N ALA A 67 -6.63 -12.04 -10.35
CA ALA A 67 -7.20 -12.26 -9.03
C ALA A 67 -6.13 -12.34 -7.92
N LEU A 68 -5.02 -13.04 -8.16
CA LEU A 68 -3.92 -13.15 -7.19
C LEU A 68 -3.17 -11.83 -7.04
N ARG A 69 -2.95 -11.11 -8.14
CA ARG A 69 -2.38 -9.76 -8.13
C ARG A 69 -3.24 -8.81 -7.29
N LEU A 70 -4.57 -8.86 -7.48
CA LEU A 70 -5.55 -8.10 -6.70
C LEU A 70 -5.49 -8.49 -5.20
N GLY A 71 -5.38 -9.78 -4.90
CA GLY A 71 -5.26 -10.27 -3.53
C GLY A 71 -4.02 -9.71 -2.81
N LEU A 72 -2.86 -9.76 -3.45
CA LEU A 72 -1.60 -9.22 -2.89
C LEU A 72 -1.66 -7.71 -2.70
N GLU A 73 -2.23 -7.01 -3.67
CA GLU A 73 -2.46 -5.58 -3.60
C GLU A 73 -3.31 -5.19 -2.38
N LEU A 74 -4.45 -5.86 -2.21
CA LEU A 74 -5.32 -5.63 -1.05
C LEU A 74 -4.62 -6.00 0.26
N LEU A 75 -3.82 -7.06 0.26
CA LEU A 75 -3.05 -7.47 1.43
C LEU A 75 -2.07 -6.37 1.87
N VAL A 76 -1.30 -5.80 0.94
CA VAL A 76 -0.33 -4.74 1.24
C VAL A 76 -1.03 -3.49 1.77
N PHE A 77 -2.15 -3.08 1.15
CA PHE A 77 -2.91 -1.93 1.64
C PHE A 77 -3.62 -2.20 2.96
N ALA A 78 -4.15 -3.40 3.17
CA ALA A 78 -4.72 -3.79 4.45
C ALA A 78 -3.65 -3.78 5.55
N ALA A 79 -2.43 -4.25 5.25
CA ALA A 79 -1.31 -4.18 6.18
C ALA A 79 -0.95 -2.73 6.53
N ALA A 80 -0.95 -1.81 5.56
CA ALA A 80 -0.74 -0.39 5.82
C ALA A 80 -1.85 0.24 6.69
N ALA A 81 -3.11 -0.10 6.44
CA ALA A 81 -4.23 0.36 7.27
C ALA A 81 -4.13 -0.21 8.71
N ALA A 82 -3.81 -1.49 8.85
CA ALA A 82 -3.59 -2.15 10.13
C ALA A 82 -2.41 -1.53 10.89
N ALA A 83 -1.33 -1.20 10.19
CA ALA A 83 -0.18 -0.49 10.74
C ALA A 83 -0.57 0.88 11.32
N LEU A 84 -1.42 1.65 10.63
CA LEU A 84 -1.96 2.92 11.12
C LEU A 84 -2.85 2.74 12.36
N LEU A 85 -3.69 1.70 12.38
CA LEU A 85 -4.50 1.36 13.56
C LEU A 85 -3.63 1.00 14.76
N ALA A 86 -2.59 0.19 14.55
CA ALA A 86 -1.69 -0.28 15.60
C ALA A 86 -0.89 0.86 16.26
N VAL A 87 -0.62 1.96 15.55
CA VAL A 87 -0.02 3.17 16.13
C VAL A 87 -1.04 4.20 16.64
N GLY A 88 -2.31 3.82 16.76
CA GLY A 88 -3.36 4.67 17.31
C GLY A 88 -3.81 5.81 16.38
N LYS A 89 -3.70 5.65 15.05
CA LYS A 89 -4.16 6.63 14.06
C LYS A 89 -5.38 6.11 13.26
N PRO A 90 -6.54 5.82 13.91
CA PRO A 90 -7.69 5.23 13.26
C PRO A 90 -8.31 6.13 12.19
N ALA A 91 -8.33 7.45 12.39
CA ALA A 91 -8.83 8.38 11.39
C ALA A 91 -8.05 8.29 10.06
N LEU A 92 -6.73 8.17 10.11
CA LEU A 92 -5.90 7.99 8.91
C LEU A 92 -6.09 6.61 8.30
N ALA A 93 -6.24 5.57 9.12
CA ALA A 93 -6.49 4.22 8.63
C ALA A 93 -7.80 4.14 7.83
N TRP A 94 -8.88 4.72 8.37
CA TRP A 94 -10.17 4.76 7.68
C TRP A 94 -10.15 5.62 6.43
N ALA A 95 -9.50 6.80 6.48
CA ALA A 95 -9.33 7.64 5.31
C ALA A 95 -8.56 6.90 4.21
N PHE A 96 -7.44 6.28 4.55
CA PHE A 96 -6.62 5.50 3.63
C PHE A 96 -7.41 4.34 3.00
N ALA A 97 -8.06 3.51 3.83
CA ALA A 97 -8.85 2.38 3.36
C ALA A 97 -10.00 2.83 2.44
N THR A 98 -10.67 3.93 2.76
CA THR A 98 -11.75 4.49 1.93
C THR A 98 -11.22 4.91 0.56
N VAL A 99 -10.09 5.63 0.51
CA VAL A 99 -9.49 6.08 -0.76
C VAL A 99 -9.00 4.88 -1.59
N VAL A 100 -8.46 3.83 -0.96
CA VAL A 100 -8.09 2.57 -1.64
C VAL A 100 -9.31 1.92 -2.29
N VAL A 101 -10.43 1.81 -1.57
CA VAL A 101 -11.66 1.21 -2.10
C VAL A 101 -12.20 2.01 -3.28
N ILE A 102 -12.28 3.34 -3.15
CA ILE A 102 -12.75 4.22 -4.24
C ILE A 102 -11.84 4.07 -5.47
N ASN A 103 -10.53 4.18 -5.28
CA ASN A 103 -9.56 4.02 -6.36
C ASN A 103 -9.72 2.66 -7.05
N ARG A 104 -9.90 1.58 -6.28
CA ARG A 104 -10.05 0.22 -6.83
C ARG A 104 -11.33 0.05 -7.63
N ILE A 105 -12.45 0.60 -7.16
CA ILE A 105 -13.72 0.59 -7.89
C ILE A 105 -13.55 1.32 -9.22
N LEU A 106 -12.93 2.51 -9.21
CA LEU A 106 -12.68 3.29 -10.43
C LEU A 106 -11.75 2.55 -11.41
N MET A 107 -10.68 1.92 -10.91
CA MET A 107 -9.80 1.08 -11.73
C MET A 107 -10.58 -0.06 -12.42
N PHE A 108 -11.45 -0.75 -11.67
CA PHE A 108 -12.26 -1.85 -12.20
C PHE A 108 -13.28 -1.38 -13.24
N LEU A 109 -14.01 -0.29 -12.97
CA LEU A 109 -15.02 0.26 -13.87
C LEU A 109 -14.40 0.78 -15.18
N TRP A 110 -13.23 1.39 -15.10
CA TRP A 110 -12.53 1.95 -16.25
C TRP A 110 -11.53 1.00 -16.91
N LYS A 111 -11.41 -0.24 -16.40
CA LYS A 111 -10.47 -1.27 -16.89
C LYS A 111 -9.01 -0.78 -16.96
N GLN A 112 -8.61 0.00 -15.95
CA GLN A 112 -7.22 0.43 -15.73
C GLN A 112 -6.46 -0.63 -14.94
#